data_AF-A0A1I1PXT5-F1
#
_entry.id   AF-A0A1I1PXT5-F1
#
_cell.length_a   1.000
_cell.length_b   1.000
_cell.length_c   1.000
_cell.angle_alpha   90.00
_cell.angle_beta   90.00
_cell.angle_gamma   90.00
#
_symmetry.space_group_name_H-M   'P 1'
#
loop_
_entity.id
_entity.type
_entity.pdbx_description
1 polymer ?
#
loop_
_entity_poly.entity_id
_entity_poly.type
_entity_poly.pdbx_seq_one_letter_code
_entity_poly.pdbx_strand_id
1 'polypeptide(L)'
;MYAVVKTGGKQYKVAAGEKLKVEQIPADIGAEITLDQVLAVGAGDQIKFGTPLVSGASVKATVISQGRHDKVKIFKMRRRKHYQKRQGHRQNYTELRIEAIVA
;
A
#
# COMPACT_ATOMS: atom_id res chain seq x y z
N MET A 1 -1.94 -18.68 3.14
CA MET A 1 -0.59 -18.19 2.81
C MET A 1 -0.64 -16.67 2.77
N TYR A 2 0.31 -15.98 3.40
CA TYR A 2 0.37 -14.51 3.42
C TYR A 2 1.82 -14.04 3.27
N ALA A 3 2.01 -12.79 2.86
CA ALA A 3 3.30 -12.14 2.77
C ALA A 3 3.26 -10.78 3.47
N VAL A 4 4.43 -10.31 3.92
CA VAL A 4 4.61 -8.92 4.37
C VAL A 4 5.40 -8.20 3.30
N VAL A 5 4.76 -7.25 2.62
CA VAL A 5 5.35 -6.48 1.51
C VAL A 5 5.64 -5.06 1.94
N LYS A 6 6.72 -4.49 1.41
CA LYS A 6 7.05 -3.07 1.58
C LYS A 6 6.74 -2.30 0.30
N THR A 7 5.89 -1.29 0.40
CA THR A 7 5.56 -0.39 -0.72
C THR A 7 5.11 0.97 -0.21
N GLY A 8 5.43 2.04 -0.94
CA GLY A 8 5.11 3.42 -0.54
C GLY A 8 5.70 3.82 0.82
N GLY A 9 6.85 3.24 1.19
CA GLY A 9 7.50 3.48 2.50
C GLY A 9 6.81 2.82 3.70
N LYS A 10 5.76 2.02 3.47
CA LYS A 10 4.99 1.31 4.51
C LYS A 10 5.06 -0.20 4.31
N GLN A 11 4.66 -0.95 5.33
CA GLN A 11 4.58 -2.41 5.29
C GLN A 11 3.12 -2.86 5.37
N TYR A 12 2.77 -3.87 4.60
CA TYR A 12 1.42 -4.44 4.56
C TYR A 12 1.49 -5.96 4.62
N LYS A 13 0.63 -6.55 5.44
CA LYS A 13 0.36 -7.99 5.40
C LYS A 13 -0.71 -8.23 4.33
N VAL A 14 -0.44 -9.14 3.41
CA VAL A 14 -1.31 -9.42 2.27
C VAL A 14 -1.54 -10.91 2.10
N ALA A 15 -2.73 -11.27 1.66
CA ALA A 15 -3.07 -12.61 1.18
C ALA A 15 -3.55 -12.58 -0.29
N ALA A 16 -3.44 -13.70 -0.99
CA ALA A 16 -3.98 -13.83 -2.35
C ALA A 16 -5.50 -13.60 -2.36
N GLY A 17 -5.99 -12.85 -3.35
CA GLY A 17 -7.38 -12.43 -3.51
C GLY A 17 -7.75 -11.13 -2.77
N GLU A 18 -6.89 -10.59 -1.91
CA GLU A 18 -7.17 -9.38 -1.15
C GLU A 18 -7.00 -8.11 -2.01
N LYS A 19 -7.77 -7.07 -1.68
CA LYS A 19 -7.61 -5.73 -2.25
C LYS A 19 -6.87 -4.84 -1.27
N LEU A 20 -5.82 -4.17 -1.74
CA LEU A 20 -4.99 -3.29 -0.93
C LEU A 20 -4.89 -1.91 -1.57
N LYS A 21 -5.15 -0.85 -0.78
CA LYS A 21 -4.87 0.52 -1.20
C LYS A 21 -3.50 0.94 -0.71
N VAL A 22 -2.64 1.34 -1.64
CA VAL A 22 -1.27 1.79 -1.38
C VAL A 22 -1.07 3.21 -1.90
N GLU A 23 0.10 3.80 -1.60
CA GLU A 23 0.49 5.07 -2.19
C GLU A 23 0.49 4.99 -3.72
N GLN A 24 0.37 6.14 -4.38
CA GLN A 24 0.24 6.20 -5.82
C GLN A 24 1.43 5.53 -6.54
N ILE A 25 1.12 4.59 -7.44
CA ILE A 25 2.07 3.93 -8.33
C ILE A 25 1.79 4.39 -9.77
N PRO A 26 2.82 4.81 -10.53
CA PRO A 26 2.66 5.22 -11.94
C PRO A 26 2.52 4.00 -12.85
N ALA A 27 1.36 3.33 -12.83
CA ALA A 27 1.03 2.19 -13.67
C ALA A 27 -0.44 2.23 -14.08
N ASP A 28 -0.76 1.81 -15.30
CA ASP A 28 -2.13 1.86 -15.83
C ASP A 28 -3.07 0.88 -15.11
N ILE A 29 -4.37 1.17 -15.16
CA ILE A 29 -5.39 0.26 -14.64
C ILE A 29 -5.37 -1.03 -15.48
N GLY A 30 -5.35 -2.18 -14.80
CA GLY A 30 -5.20 -3.50 -15.41
C GLY A 30 -3.75 -3.95 -15.57
N ALA A 31 -2.76 -3.09 -15.34
CA ALA A 31 -1.36 -3.49 -15.37
C ALA A 31 -1.02 -4.44 -14.21
N GLU A 32 -0.20 -5.45 -14.50
CA GLU A 32 0.43 -6.28 -13.47
C GLU A 32 1.65 -5.57 -12.88
N ILE A 33 1.74 -5.60 -11.55
CA ILE A 33 2.84 -5.07 -10.76
C ILE A 33 3.40 -6.22 -9.93
N THR A 34 4.71 -6.39 -9.98
CA THR A 34 5.44 -7.28 -9.09
C THR A 34 6.01 -6.48 -7.93
N LEU A 35 5.69 -6.90 -6.70
CA LEU A 35 6.24 -6.34 -5.47
C LEU A 35 7.39 -7.25 -4.99
N ASP A 36 8.61 -6.85 -5.29
CA ASP A 36 9.82 -7.63 -4.98
C ASP A 36 10.32 -7.45 -3.54
N GLN A 37 9.87 -6.40 -2.85
CA GLN A 37 10.27 -6.13 -1.47
C GLN A 37 9.42 -6.92 -0.47
N VAL A 38 9.64 -8.23 -0.44
CA VAL A 38 8.99 -9.16 0.50
C VAL A 38 9.87 -9.36 1.73
N LEU A 39 9.33 -9.00 2.91
CA LEU A 39 10.01 -9.06 4.20
C LEU A 39 9.79 -10.40 4.92
N ALA A 40 8.62 -11.00 4.74
CA ALA A 40 8.28 -12.29 5.32
C ALA A 40 7.22 -13.01 4.49
N VAL A 41 7.23 -14.34 4.53
CA VAL A 41 6.20 -15.20 3.92
C VAL A 41 5.77 -16.25 4.95
N GLY A 42 4.46 -16.37 5.19
CA GLY A 42 3.86 -17.33 6.09
C GLY A 42 2.97 -18.34 5.37
N ALA A 43 3.19 -19.62 5.60
CA ALA A 43 2.38 -20.73 5.09
C ALA A 43 2.05 -21.70 6.25
N GLY A 44 0.86 -21.55 6.86
CA GLY A 44 0.47 -22.33 8.03
C GLY A 44 1.37 -22.01 9.23
N ASP A 45 2.00 -23.05 9.79
CA ASP A 45 2.88 -22.95 10.96
C ASP A 45 4.32 -22.54 10.60
N GLN A 46 4.68 -22.52 9.31
CA GLN A 46 6.01 -22.12 8.86
C GLN A 46 6.03 -20.64 8.43
N ILE A 47 6.97 -19.88 8.98
CA ILE A 47 7.20 -18.47 8.62
C ILE A 47 8.66 -18.30 8.21
N LYS A 48 8.88 -17.85 6.97
CA LYS A 48 10.19 -17.43 6.46
C LYS A 48 10.33 -15.93 6.69
N PHE A 49 11.35 -15.51 7.43
CA PHE A 49 11.73 -14.11 7.59
C PHE A 49 12.95 -13.78 6.71
N GLY A 50 12.94 -12.61 6.10
CA GLY A 50 14.04 -12.09 5.30
C GLY A 50 15.10 -11.37 6.14
N THR A 51 16.34 -11.38 5.67
CA THR A 51 17.45 -10.60 6.24
C THR A 51 18.23 -9.89 5.12
N PRO A 52 17.77 -8.75 4.57
CA PRO A 52 16.57 -7.98 4.89
C PRO A 52 15.31 -8.36 4.09
N LEU A 53 15.45 -9.10 3.00
CA LEU A 53 14.37 -9.58 2.12
C LEU A 53 14.38 -11.11 2.07
N VAL A 54 13.24 -11.72 1.75
CA VAL A 54 13.17 -13.16 1.48
C VAL A 54 13.64 -13.40 0.04
N SER A 55 14.76 -14.12 -0.13
CA SER A 55 15.34 -14.37 -1.44
C SER A 55 14.37 -15.13 -2.36
N GLY A 56 14.18 -14.65 -3.59
CA GLY A 56 13.29 -15.26 -4.58
C GLY A 56 11.79 -15.04 -4.33
N ALA A 57 11.41 -14.37 -3.24
CA ALA A 57 10.01 -14.09 -2.97
C ALA A 57 9.53 -12.84 -3.70
N SER A 58 8.35 -12.91 -4.30
CA SER A 58 7.69 -11.78 -4.96
C SER A 58 6.18 -11.89 -4.80
N VAL A 59 5.48 -10.75 -4.78
CA VAL A 59 4.02 -10.72 -4.78
C VAL A 59 3.53 -10.11 -6.08
N LYS A 60 2.76 -10.89 -6.85
CA LYS A 60 2.12 -10.41 -8.07
C LYS A 60 0.78 -9.77 -7.72
N ALA A 61 0.55 -8.58 -8.25
CA ALA A 61 -0.66 -7.82 -8.03
C ALA A 61 -1.11 -7.10 -9.30
N THR A 62 -2.41 -6.86 -9.44
CA THR A 62 -2.98 -6.13 -10.58
C THR A 62 -3.58 -4.82 -10.12
N VAL A 63 -3.36 -3.74 -10.86
CA VAL A 63 -3.98 -2.44 -10.58
C VAL A 63 -5.46 -2.51 -10.92
N ILE A 64 -6.34 -2.38 -9.92
CA ILE A 64 -7.79 -2.37 -10.12
C ILE A 64 -8.29 -0.95 -10.34
N SER A 65 -7.77 0.01 -9.56
CA SER A 65 -8.25 1.38 -9.61
C SER A 65 -7.17 2.37 -9.18
N GLN A 66 -7.29 3.59 -9.67
CA GLN A 66 -6.59 4.75 -9.13
C GLN A 66 -7.61 5.79 -8.70
N GLY A 67 -7.36 6.43 -7.56
CA GLY A 67 -8.34 7.33 -7.00
C GLY A 67 -7.77 8.31 -6.01
N ARG A 68 -8.68 9.06 -5.38
CA ARG A 68 -8.37 10.02 -4.33
C ARG A 68 -9.24 9.73 -3.13
N HIS A 69 -8.63 9.66 -1.96
CA HIS A 69 -9.35 9.50 -0.69
C HIS A 69 -10.36 10.64 -0.46
N ASP A 70 -11.20 10.43 0.55
CA ASP A 70 -12.13 11.46 1.02
C ASP A 70 -11.39 12.72 1.45
N LYS A 71 -12.10 13.85 1.33
CA LYS A 71 -11.51 15.16 1.59
C LYS A 71 -11.27 15.34 3.09
N VAL A 72 -9.99 15.43 3.46
CA VAL A 72 -9.57 15.86 4.79
C VAL A 72 -9.67 17.38 4.87
N LYS A 73 -10.38 17.89 5.89
CA LYS A 73 -10.52 19.32 6.15
C LYS A 73 -9.52 19.74 7.22
N ILE A 74 -8.60 20.62 6.85
CA ILE A 74 -7.57 21.18 7.73
C ILE A 74 -8.01 22.58 8.14
N PHE A 75 -8.10 22.80 9.44
CA PHE A 75 -8.45 24.09 10.03
C PHE A 75 -7.33 24.58 10.93
N LYS A 76 -6.86 25.81 10.70
CA LYS A 76 -5.85 26.48 11.54
C LYS A 76 -6.42 27.79 12.04
N MET A 77 -6.36 28.04 13.34
CA MET A 77 -6.83 29.27 13.96
C MET A 77 -5.88 29.69 15.07
N ARG A 78 -5.62 30.99 15.19
CA ARG A 78 -4.92 31.57 16.34
C ARG A 78 -5.86 32.54 17.03
N ARG A 79 -6.33 32.17 18.22
CA ARG A 79 -7.24 32.98 19.04
C ARG A 79 -6.66 34.38 19.29
N ARG A 80 -7.51 35.42 19.18
CA ARG A 80 -7.15 36.84 19.41
C ARG A 80 -6.04 37.39 18.49
N LYS A 81 -5.66 36.68 17.42
CA LYS A 81 -4.64 37.12 16.46
C LYS A 81 -5.20 37.40 15.06
N HIS A 82 -6.52 37.52 14.93
CA HIS A 82 -7.21 37.71 13.65
C HIS A 82 -6.68 36.76 12.56
N TYR A 83 -6.40 35.51 12.93
CA TYR A 83 -5.82 34.51 12.04
C TYR A 83 -6.67 33.25 12.05
N GLN A 84 -7.18 32.90 10.87
CA GLN A 84 -7.96 31.70 10.61
C GLN A 84 -7.71 31.27 9.15
N LYS A 85 -7.45 29.98 8.91
CA LYS A 85 -7.25 29.37 7.59
C LYS A 85 -7.97 28.04 7.51
N ARG A 86 -8.55 27.75 6.34
CA ARG A 86 -9.16 26.46 5.96
C ARG A 86 -8.45 25.93 4.73
N GLN A 87 -8.20 24.62 4.68
CA GLN A 87 -7.62 23.94 3.53
C GLN A 87 -8.23 22.55 3.40
N GLY A 88 -8.41 22.07 2.17
CA GLY A 88 -8.77 20.67 1.90
C GLY A 88 -7.55 19.91 1.39
N HIS A 89 -7.44 18.63 1.75
CA HIS A 89 -6.50 17.69 1.15
C HIS A 89 -7.23 16.42 0.70
N ARG A 90 -6.82 15.85 -0.42
CA ARG A 90 -7.26 14.53 -0.89
C ARG A 90 -6.04 13.80 -1.42
N GLN A 91 -5.62 12.77 -0.69
CA GLN A 91 -4.46 11.95 -1.02
C GLN A 91 -4.80 10.98 -2.16
N ASN A 92 -3.90 10.84 -3.13
CA ASN A 92 -4.04 9.88 -4.21
C ASN A 92 -3.69 8.48 -3.70
N TYR A 93 -4.32 7.45 -4.27
CA TYR A 93 -4.00 6.05 -3.99
C TYR A 93 -4.09 5.21 -5.24
N THR A 94 -3.39 4.08 -5.22
CA THR A 94 -3.55 2.99 -6.18
C THR A 94 -4.12 1.78 -5.44
N GLU A 95 -5.20 1.19 -5.95
CA GLU A 95 -5.80 -0.03 -5.42
C GLU A 95 -5.30 -1.23 -6.22
N LEU A 96 -4.71 -2.18 -5.49
CA LEU A 96 -4.13 -3.39 -6.02
C LEU A 96 -4.99 -4.59 -5.62
N ARG A 97 -5.13 -5.56 -6.52
CA ARG A 97 -5.56 -6.92 -6.21
C ARG A 97 -4.34 -7.79 -6.08
N ILE A 98 -4.22 -8.53 -5.00
CA ILE A 98 -3.12 -9.50 -4.83
C ILE A 98 -3.51 -10.79 -5.55
N GLU A 99 -2.74 -11.17 -6.58
CA GLU A 99 -3.04 -12.36 -7.37
C GLU A 99 -2.31 -13.58 -6.82
N ALA A 100 -1.00 -13.47 -6.60
CA ALA A 100 -0.19 -14.59 -6.15
C ALA A 100 0.97 -14.15 -5.26
N ILE A 101 1.37 -15.04 -4.35
CA ILE A 101 2.59 -14.92 -3.55
C ILE A 101 3.53 -16.01 -4.05
N VAL A 102 4.68 -15.63 -4.58
CA VAL A 102 5.78 -16.51 -4.99
C VAL A 102 6.81 -16.49 -3.86
N ALA A 103 7.25 -17.64 -3.38
CA ALA A 103 8.07 -17.79 -2.16
C ALA A 103 8.98 -19.02 -2.19
#